data_AF-A0A2S9YGB4-F1
#
_entry.id   AF-A0A2S9YGB4-F1
#
_cell.length_a   1.000
_cell.length_b   1.000
_cell.length_c   1.000
_cell.angle_alpha   90.00
_cell.angle_beta   90.00
_cell.angle_gamma   90.00
#
_symmetry.space_group_name_H-M   'P 1'
#
loop_
_entity.id
_entity.type
_entity.pdbx_description
1 polymer ?
#
loop_
_entity_poly.entity_id
_entity_poly.type
_entity_poly.pdbx_seq_one_letter_code
_entity_poly.pdbx_strand_id
1 'polypeptide(L)'
;MRTATSFALPLGLALVALTFTPACDSGDDDSSSSSAETSGDGDNGGDGDNGGDGDNGSDGGDGDGGGNGETACGMFGGEPITCQAGQYCADSVLGVCENGCLNNDNCAADQTCEKESGEDVGTCQNNGGDGPTEAEFCDKLLVCGLGEEMCSSLYAGTNAACHQCIVDANCGDIVDESCDEVCGF
;
A
#
# COMPACT_ATOMS: atom_id res chain seq x y z
N MET A 1 5.00 27.32 56.56
CA MET A 1 3.91 26.33 56.48
C MET A 1 3.41 26.32 55.04
N ARG A 2 2.97 25.14 54.52
CA ARG A 2 2.63 24.78 53.13
C ARG A 2 3.83 24.12 52.39
N THR A 3 4.15 22.87 52.71
CA THR A 3 3.56 21.56 52.28
C THR A 3 4.02 21.18 50.87
N ALA A 4 5.05 20.33 50.81
CA ALA A 4 5.53 19.67 49.61
C ALA A 4 4.67 18.43 49.33
N THR A 5 4.06 18.34 48.16
CA THR A 5 3.36 17.16 47.66
C THR A 5 4.30 16.33 46.80
N SER A 6 4.77 15.23 47.38
CA SER A 6 5.52 14.16 46.72
C SER A 6 4.53 13.30 45.92
N PHE A 7 4.70 13.21 44.60
CA PHE A 7 4.00 12.22 43.78
C PHE A 7 4.95 11.03 43.57
N ALA A 8 4.61 9.90 44.19
CA ALA A 8 5.20 8.61 43.91
C ALA A 8 4.44 7.97 42.75
N LEU A 9 5.13 7.66 41.65
CA LEU A 9 4.60 6.81 40.59
C LEU A 9 4.97 5.34 40.90
N PRO A 10 4.00 4.41 40.87
CA PRO A 10 4.32 3.00 41.05
C PRO A 10 4.93 2.43 39.76
N LEU A 11 6.12 1.83 39.89
CA LEU A 11 6.64 0.85 38.94
C LEU A 11 5.69 -0.36 38.94
N GLY A 12 4.80 -0.41 37.95
CA GLY A 12 4.03 -1.58 37.59
C GLY A 12 4.69 -2.30 36.43
N LEU A 13 5.71 -3.11 36.71
CA LEU A 13 6.30 -4.04 35.75
C LEU A 13 5.33 -5.23 35.59
N ALA A 14 4.43 -5.18 34.60
CA ALA A 14 3.60 -6.31 34.21
C ALA A 14 4.30 -7.08 33.10
N LEU A 15 5.07 -8.10 33.49
CA LEU A 15 5.63 -9.09 32.59
C LEU A 15 4.51 -10.06 32.18
N VAL A 16 3.83 -9.82 31.07
CA VAL A 16 2.91 -10.79 30.48
C VAL A 16 3.69 -11.62 29.48
N ALA A 17 4.15 -12.79 29.93
CA ALA A 17 4.60 -13.85 29.05
C ALA A 17 3.37 -14.56 28.47
N LEU A 18 3.02 -14.23 27.23
CA LEU A 18 2.10 -15.03 26.41
C LEU A 18 2.93 -15.72 25.32
N THR A 19 3.38 -16.93 25.63
CA THR A 19 3.72 -17.90 24.59
C THR A 19 2.41 -18.47 24.07
N PHE A 20 1.90 -17.92 22.98
CA PHE A 20 0.85 -18.56 22.20
C PHE A 20 1.29 -18.53 20.75
N THR A 21 1.88 -19.63 20.29
CA THR A 21 2.05 -19.93 18.88
C THR A 21 0.74 -20.59 18.42
N PRO A 22 -0.16 -19.91 17.69
CA PRO A 22 -1.10 -20.62 16.84
C PRO A 22 -0.28 -21.28 15.73
N ALA A 23 -0.18 -22.61 15.78
CA ALA A 23 0.14 -23.37 14.59
C ALA A 23 -0.99 -23.11 13.60
N CYS A 24 -0.67 -22.46 12.48
CA CYS A 24 -1.49 -22.54 11.29
C CYS A 24 -1.53 -24.01 10.88
N ASP A 25 -2.63 -24.68 11.23
CA ASP A 25 -2.98 -26.01 10.77
C ASP A 25 -3.38 -25.86 9.30
N SER A 26 -2.45 -26.19 8.41
CA SER A 26 -2.67 -26.28 6.96
C SER A 26 -3.63 -27.44 6.70
N GLY A 27 -4.93 -27.15 6.74
CA GLY A 27 -5.98 -28.07 6.31
C GLY A 27 -6.00 -28.13 4.79
N ASP A 28 -5.40 -29.19 4.24
CA ASP A 28 -5.59 -29.64 2.86
C ASP A 28 -7.06 -30.05 2.64
N ASP A 29 -7.88 -29.16 2.08
CA ASP A 29 -9.20 -29.53 1.55
C ASP A 29 -9.13 -29.69 0.02
N ASP A 30 -8.68 -30.89 -0.38
CA ASP A 30 -8.91 -31.45 -1.71
C ASP A 30 -10.43 -31.59 -1.95
N SER A 31 -11.01 -30.67 -2.73
CA SER A 31 -12.33 -30.89 -3.34
C SER A 31 -12.27 -30.70 -4.85
N SER A 32 -12.27 -31.86 -5.51
CA SER A 32 -12.33 -32.03 -6.95
C SER A 32 -13.70 -31.64 -7.55
N SER A 33 -13.69 -31.35 -8.86
CA SER A 33 -14.80 -31.39 -9.85
C SER A 33 -15.83 -30.24 -9.79
N SER A 34 -16.28 -29.63 -10.90
CA SER A 34 -16.47 -30.16 -12.26
C SER A 34 -16.52 -29.04 -13.31
N SER A 35 -16.19 -29.43 -14.53
CA SER A 35 -16.33 -28.75 -15.81
C SER A 35 -17.70 -28.09 -16.06
N ALA A 36 -17.66 -26.85 -16.56
CA ALA A 36 -18.74 -26.28 -17.38
C ALA A 36 -18.12 -25.67 -18.63
N GLU A 37 -18.25 -26.44 -19.71
CA GLU A 37 -17.91 -26.09 -21.07
C GLU A 37 -18.67 -24.83 -21.48
N THR A 38 -17.98 -23.83 -22.02
CA THR A 38 -18.63 -22.85 -22.91
C THR A 38 -17.85 -22.80 -24.21
N SER A 39 -18.36 -23.55 -25.18
CA SER A 39 -18.02 -23.44 -26.58
C SER A 39 -18.41 -22.05 -27.07
N GLY A 40 -17.45 -21.34 -27.65
CA GLY A 40 -17.65 -20.04 -28.28
C GLY A 40 -16.70 -19.89 -29.46
N ASP A 41 -17.05 -20.55 -30.56
CA ASP A 41 -16.47 -20.35 -31.89
C ASP A 41 -16.64 -18.88 -32.33
N GLY A 42 -15.58 -18.31 -32.93
CA GLY A 42 -15.62 -16.95 -33.43
C GLY A 42 -14.33 -16.51 -34.13
N ASP A 43 -13.96 -17.22 -35.21
CA ASP A 43 -13.04 -16.71 -36.22
C ASP A 43 -13.47 -15.32 -36.73
N ASN A 44 -12.54 -14.37 -36.79
CA ASN A 44 -12.50 -13.42 -37.90
C ASN A 44 -11.11 -12.78 -38.03
N GLY A 45 -10.38 -13.22 -39.06
CA GLY A 45 -9.17 -12.58 -39.54
C GLY A 45 -9.49 -11.21 -40.14
N GLY A 46 -8.56 -10.28 -39.93
CA GLY A 46 -8.53 -8.98 -40.60
C GLY A 46 -7.09 -8.58 -40.83
N ASP A 47 -6.57 -8.93 -42.00
CA ASP A 47 -5.35 -8.34 -42.56
C ASP A 47 -5.58 -6.85 -42.79
N GLY A 48 -4.68 -6.04 -42.24
CA GLY A 48 -4.70 -4.59 -42.38
C GLY A 48 -3.28 -4.02 -42.35
N ASP A 49 -2.58 -4.14 -43.48
CA ASP A 49 -1.42 -3.31 -43.78
C ASP A 49 -1.84 -1.83 -43.81
N ASN A 50 -1.24 -1.00 -42.96
CA ASN A 50 -1.09 0.42 -43.28
C ASN A 50 0.12 1.02 -42.55
N GLY A 51 1.15 1.34 -43.33
CA GLY A 51 2.28 2.15 -42.88
C GLY A 51 1.85 3.59 -42.60
N GLY A 52 2.47 4.16 -41.58
CA GLY A 52 2.37 5.57 -41.23
C GLY A 52 3.59 5.97 -40.40
N ASP A 53 4.57 6.56 -41.08
CA ASP A 53 5.59 7.40 -40.48
C ASP A 53 4.92 8.61 -39.81
N GLY A 54 5.27 8.94 -38.57
CA GLY A 54 4.79 10.18 -37.95
C GLY A 54 4.97 10.28 -36.44
N ASP A 55 6.07 10.94 -36.07
CA ASP A 55 6.17 11.87 -34.95
C ASP A 55 6.23 11.35 -33.50
N ASN A 56 7.48 11.34 -33.04
CA ASN A 56 7.95 11.58 -31.68
C ASN A 56 7.22 12.77 -31.02
N GLY A 57 6.13 12.48 -30.31
CA GLY A 57 5.43 13.39 -29.42
C GLY A 57 5.62 12.96 -27.97
N SER A 58 6.65 13.51 -27.32
CA SER A 58 6.56 13.79 -25.88
C SER A 58 5.51 14.88 -25.72
N ASP A 59 4.43 14.63 -24.98
CA ASP A 59 3.70 15.60 -24.16
C ASP A 59 2.31 15.09 -23.79
N GLY A 60 1.97 15.21 -22.50
CA GLY A 60 0.59 15.38 -22.06
C GLY A 60 -0.23 14.11 -21.87
N GLY A 61 0.14 13.28 -20.89
CA GLY A 61 -0.83 12.40 -20.27
C GLY A 61 -1.82 13.24 -19.46
N ASP A 62 -2.89 13.71 -20.10
CA ASP A 62 -4.13 14.16 -19.46
C ASP A 62 -4.81 12.93 -18.82
N GLY A 63 -4.19 12.41 -17.75
CA GLY A 63 -4.73 11.36 -16.89
C GLY A 63 -5.41 12.02 -15.70
N ASP A 64 -6.67 12.41 -15.87
CA ASP A 64 -7.56 12.67 -14.73
C ASP A 64 -7.65 11.39 -13.86
N GLY A 65 -6.79 11.27 -12.86
CA GLY A 65 -6.94 10.30 -11.77
C GLY A 65 -5.76 9.37 -11.57
N GLY A 66 -4.88 9.77 -10.65
CA GLY A 66 -4.14 8.83 -9.81
C GLY A 66 -3.11 7.96 -10.54
N GLY A 67 -1.88 8.45 -10.67
CA GLY A 67 -0.76 7.55 -10.87
C GLY A 67 -0.73 6.48 -9.77
N ASN A 68 -0.02 5.38 -10.01
CA ASN A 68 0.32 4.34 -9.04
C ASN A 68 1.07 4.87 -7.78
N GLY A 69 1.16 6.19 -7.58
CA GLY A 69 1.89 6.88 -6.52
C GLY A 69 3.40 6.82 -6.68
N GLU A 70 3.90 6.09 -7.66
CA GLU A 70 5.32 5.95 -7.91
C GLU A 70 5.91 7.17 -8.61
N THR A 71 6.97 7.75 -8.05
CA THR A 71 7.60 8.95 -8.60
C THR A 71 9.12 8.81 -8.77
N ALA A 72 9.63 9.18 -9.94
CA ALA A 72 11.05 9.05 -10.25
C ALA A 72 11.92 9.92 -9.34
N CYS A 73 12.97 9.32 -8.76
CA CYS A 73 13.90 9.95 -7.82
C CYS A 73 15.37 9.79 -8.23
N GLY A 74 15.65 10.12 -9.49
CA GLY A 74 17.03 10.16 -9.99
C GLY A 74 17.67 8.78 -10.16
N MET A 75 19.00 8.75 -10.04
CA MET A 75 19.82 7.56 -10.31
C MET A 75 20.88 7.40 -9.21
N PHE A 76 20.94 6.24 -8.57
CA PHE A 76 22.00 5.90 -7.61
C PHE A 76 22.77 4.69 -8.12
N GLY A 77 24.10 4.80 -8.22
CA GLY A 77 24.93 3.71 -8.75
C GLY A 77 24.67 3.35 -10.22
N GLY A 78 23.89 4.15 -10.95
CA GLY A 78 23.47 3.88 -12.34
C GLY A 78 22.13 3.15 -12.47
N GLU A 79 21.44 2.91 -11.35
CA GLU A 79 20.10 2.33 -11.33
C GLU A 79 19.06 3.43 -11.07
N PRO A 80 17.91 3.43 -11.78
CA PRO A 80 16.84 4.39 -11.54
C PRO A 80 16.23 4.13 -10.16
N ILE A 81 16.09 5.18 -9.36
CA ILE A 81 15.35 5.13 -8.10
C ILE A 81 13.96 5.68 -8.36
N THR A 82 12.97 5.00 -7.83
CA THR A 82 11.57 5.44 -7.81
C THR A 82 11.09 5.44 -6.37
N CYS A 83 10.48 6.53 -5.93
CA CYS A 83 9.81 6.61 -4.65
C CYS A 83 8.44 5.96 -4.76
N GLN A 84 8.08 5.20 -3.73
CA GLN A 84 6.80 4.49 -3.65
C GLN A 84 5.64 5.48 -3.44
N ALA A 85 4.41 4.98 -3.59
CA ALA A 85 3.21 5.73 -3.20
C ALA A 85 3.30 6.22 -1.75
N GLY A 86 2.85 7.44 -1.50
CA GLY A 86 2.98 8.09 -0.19
C GLY A 86 4.38 8.65 0.09
N GLN A 87 5.30 8.60 -0.89
CA GLN A 87 6.62 9.18 -0.79
C GLN A 87 6.91 10.16 -1.93
N TYR A 88 7.74 11.15 -1.65
CA TYR A 88 8.24 12.11 -2.62
C TYR A 88 9.77 12.10 -2.65
N CYS A 89 10.34 12.47 -3.79
CA CYS A 89 11.78 12.59 -3.94
C CYS A 89 12.28 13.90 -3.30
N ALA A 90 12.85 13.80 -2.10
CA ALA A 90 13.43 14.94 -1.38
C ALA A 90 14.77 15.38 -1.99
N ASP A 91 15.57 14.43 -2.48
CA ASP A 91 16.84 14.71 -3.15
C ASP A 91 17.06 13.74 -4.33
N SER A 92 16.94 14.27 -5.55
CA SER A 92 17.10 13.49 -6.79
C SER A 92 18.56 13.20 -7.16
N VAL A 93 19.53 13.86 -6.52
CA VAL A 93 20.97 13.58 -6.71
C VAL A 93 21.39 12.40 -5.84
N LEU A 94 20.85 12.32 -4.63
CA LEU A 94 21.12 11.24 -3.68
C LEU A 94 20.11 10.09 -3.78
N GLY A 95 18.98 10.30 -4.46
CA GLY A 95 17.88 9.33 -4.55
C GLY A 95 17.17 9.11 -3.22
N VAL A 96 16.97 10.19 -2.45
CA VAL A 96 16.35 10.12 -1.13
C VAL A 96 14.85 10.32 -1.26
N CYS A 97 14.09 9.27 -0.95
CA CYS A 97 12.64 9.31 -0.80
C CYS A 97 12.27 9.62 0.64
N GLU A 98 11.35 10.57 0.83
CA GLU A 98 10.77 10.91 2.13
C GLU A 98 9.27 10.69 2.11
N ASN A 99 8.70 10.39 3.29
CA ASN A 99 7.25 10.25 3.44
C ASN A 99 6.54 11.59 3.23
N GLY A 100 5.41 11.54 2.55
CA GLY A 100 4.59 12.69 2.22
C GLY A 100 4.42 12.86 0.72
N CYS A 101 3.79 13.97 0.34
CA CYS A 101 3.45 14.24 -1.05
C CYS A 101 3.67 15.71 -1.40
N LEU A 102 4.18 15.96 -2.61
CA LEU A 102 4.24 17.29 -3.20
C LEU A 102 3.04 17.56 -4.10
N ASN A 103 2.42 16.51 -4.63
CA ASN A 103 1.20 16.56 -5.42
C ASN A 103 0.48 15.20 -5.34
N ASN A 104 -0.67 15.08 -6.01
CA ASN A 104 -1.44 13.84 -6.07
C ASN A 104 -0.71 12.70 -6.80
N ASP A 105 0.30 13.01 -7.62
CA ASP A 105 1.06 11.99 -8.35
C ASP A 105 1.98 11.19 -7.40
N ASN A 106 2.32 11.75 -6.24
CA ASN A 106 3.03 11.03 -5.17
C ASN A 106 2.12 10.11 -4.35
N CYS A 107 0.80 10.15 -4.57
CA CYS A 107 -0.18 9.39 -3.81
C CYS A 107 -0.74 8.24 -4.63
N ALA A 108 -1.23 7.19 -3.97
CA ALA A 108 -1.93 6.12 -4.65
C ALA A 108 -3.19 6.64 -5.38
N ALA A 109 -3.71 5.87 -6.32
CA ALA A 109 -4.80 6.34 -7.20
C ALA A 109 -6.10 6.70 -6.46
N ASP A 110 -6.32 6.14 -5.28
CA ASP A 110 -7.43 6.37 -4.37
C ASP A 110 -7.12 7.39 -3.25
N GLN A 111 -5.95 8.03 -3.32
CA GLN A 111 -5.49 9.02 -2.35
C GLN A 111 -5.42 10.42 -2.96
N THR A 112 -5.38 11.43 -2.11
CA THR A 112 -5.14 12.82 -2.50
C THR A 112 -4.15 13.45 -1.54
N CYS A 113 -3.27 14.29 -2.11
CA CYS A 113 -2.27 14.99 -1.36
C CYS A 113 -2.89 16.19 -0.64
N GLU A 114 -3.05 16.07 0.68
CA GLU A 114 -3.54 17.16 1.53
C GLU A 114 -2.35 17.89 2.16
N LYS A 115 -2.27 19.20 1.90
CA LYS A 115 -1.21 20.09 2.44
C LYS A 115 -1.79 21.07 3.44
N GLU A 116 -1.16 21.21 4.61
CA GLU A 116 -1.53 22.26 5.54
C GLU A 116 -1.16 23.65 4.99
N SER A 117 -1.88 24.68 5.47
CA SER A 117 -1.69 26.04 4.96
C SER A 117 -0.29 26.56 5.29
N GLY A 118 0.53 26.76 4.25
CA GLY A 118 1.89 27.24 4.38
C GLY A 118 2.96 26.13 4.39
N GLU A 119 2.56 24.87 4.21
CA GLU A 119 3.49 23.75 4.05
C GLU A 119 3.71 23.41 2.57
N ASP A 120 4.96 23.09 2.24
CA ASP A 120 5.35 22.68 0.88
C ASP A 120 5.13 21.17 0.64
N VAL A 121 5.09 20.39 1.72
CA VAL A 121 4.90 18.93 1.74
C VAL A 121 3.58 18.62 2.45
N GLY A 122 2.81 17.69 1.90
CA GLY A 122 1.55 17.22 2.48
C GLY A 122 1.61 15.75 2.84
N THR A 123 0.44 15.21 3.18
CA THR A 123 0.24 13.79 3.46
C THR A 123 -0.81 13.23 2.51
N CYS A 124 -0.58 12.05 1.96
CA CYS A 124 -1.59 11.34 1.18
C CYS A 124 -2.72 10.90 2.10
N GLN A 125 -3.92 11.41 1.85
CA GLN A 125 -5.14 11.04 2.55
C GLN A 125 -5.96 10.15 1.63
N ASN A 126 -6.47 9.03 2.16
CA ASN A 126 -7.43 8.21 1.41
C ASN A 126 -8.68 9.05 1.13
N ASN A 127 -9.15 9.01 -0.11
CA ASN A 127 -10.37 9.71 -0.55
C ASN A 127 -11.66 9.08 -0.01
N GLY A 128 -11.58 8.26 1.04
CA GLY A 128 -12.72 7.58 1.64
C GLY A 128 -13.28 6.48 0.74
N GLY A 129 -12.42 5.70 0.07
CA GLY A 129 -12.85 4.45 -0.55
C GLY A 129 -13.48 3.52 0.49
N ASP A 130 -14.41 2.66 0.07
CA ASP A 130 -15.14 1.65 0.88
C ASP A 130 -14.24 0.58 1.53
N GLY A 131 -12.95 0.84 1.71
CA GLY A 131 -12.01 -0.07 2.35
C GLY A 131 -12.18 -0.14 3.87
N PRO A 132 -11.54 -1.13 4.50
CA PRO A 132 -11.62 -1.31 5.94
C PRO A 132 -10.95 -0.15 6.66
N THR A 133 -11.51 0.21 7.81
CA THR A 133 -10.94 1.23 8.69
C THR A 133 -9.58 0.81 9.21
N GLU A 134 -8.73 1.77 9.60
CA GLU A 134 -7.42 1.49 10.21
C GLU A 134 -7.56 0.51 11.38
N ALA A 135 -8.61 0.66 12.20
CA ALA A 135 -8.89 -0.25 13.30
C ALA A 135 -9.15 -1.70 12.84
N GLU A 136 -9.96 -1.89 11.78
CA GLU A 136 -10.27 -3.22 11.25
C GLU A 136 -9.04 -3.86 10.59
N PHE A 137 -8.24 -3.07 9.90
CA PHE A 137 -6.97 -3.49 9.31
C PHE A 137 -5.95 -3.89 10.39
N CYS A 138 -5.79 -3.08 11.44
CA CYS A 138 -4.89 -3.36 12.55
C CYS A 138 -5.31 -4.57 13.37
N ASP A 139 -6.61 -4.71 13.66
CA ASP A 139 -7.14 -5.90 14.33
C ASP A 139 -6.80 -7.17 13.54
N LYS A 140 -6.86 -7.09 12.20
CA LYS A 140 -6.47 -8.19 11.33
C LYS A 140 -4.98 -8.50 11.42
N LEU A 141 -4.13 -7.48 11.26
CA LEU A 141 -2.67 -7.62 11.33
C LEU A 141 -2.20 -8.23 12.66
N LEU A 142 -2.83 -7.84 13.76
CA LEU A 142 -2.61 -8.41 15.10
C LEU A 142 -2.92 -9.90 15.15
N VAL A 143 -4.04 -10.32 14.55
CA VAL A 143 -4.40 -11.75 14.41
C VAL A 143 -3.35 -12.48 13.55
N CYS A 144 -2.78 -11.80 12.55
CA CYS A 144 -1.70 -12.33 11.72
C CYS A 144 -0.32 -12.32 12.41
N GLY A 145 -0.19 -11.75 13.62
CA GLY A 145 1.05 -11.69 14.39
C GLY A 145 1.98 -10.51 14.03
N LEU A 146 1.52 -9.55 13.23
CA LEU A 146 2.22 -8.29 13.01
C LEU A 146 1.91 -7.34 14.18
N GLY A 147 2.96 -6.77 14.77
CA GLY A 147 2.82 -5.90 15.94
C GLY A 147 2.07 -4.61 15.62
N GLU A 148 1.33 -4.07 16.60
CA GLU A 148 0.56 -2.82 16.48
C GLU A 148 1.40 -1.65 15.96
N GLU A 149 2.69 -1.60 16.29
CA GLU A 149 3.60 -0.53 15.88
C GLU A 149 3.82 -0.47 14.36
N MET A 150 3.72 -1.60 13.65
CA MET A 150 3.84 -1.61 12.19
C MET A 150 2.53 -1.27 11.49
N CYS A 151 1.38 -1.41 12.16
CA CYS A 151 0.09 -1.24 11.50
C CYS A 151 -0.10 0.16 10.94
N SER A 152 0.09 1.19 11.77
CA SER A 152 -0.20 2.58 11.38
C SER A 152 0.71 3.06 10.23
N SER A 153 1.97 2.58 10.21
CA SER A 153 2.89 2.83 9.09
C SER A 153 2.47 2.08 7.81
N LEU A 154 2.00 0.84 7.92
CA LEU A 154 1.55 0.06 6.77
C LEU A 154 0.24 0.61 6.20
N TYR A 155 -0.71 0.98 7.06
CA TYR A 155 -2.00 1.55 6.66
C TYR A 155 -1.85 2.92 6.01
N ALA A 156 -0.93 3.76 6.50
CA ALA A 156 -0.63 5.03 5.85
C ALA A 156 0.14 4.87 4.53
N GLY A 157 0.92 3.79 4.41
CA GLY A 157 1.76 3.51 3.24
C GLY A 157 1.09 2.69 2.14
N THR A 158 -0.12 2.18 2.36
CA THR A 158 -0.83 1.32 1.40
C THR A 158 -2.21 1.89 1.05
N ASN A 159 -2.78 1.38 -0.05
CA ASN A 159 -4.07 1.84 -0.58
C ASN A 159 -5.26 1.05 -0.01
N ALA A 160 -6.49 1.53 -0.22
CA ALA A 160 -7.69 0.88 0.28
C ALA A 160 -7.89 -0.55 -0.30
N ALA A 161 -7.43 -0.81 -1.52
CA ALA A 161 -7.49 -2.14 -2.11
C ALA A 161 -6.55 -3.12 -1.40
N CYS A 162 -5.36 -2.68 -1.01
CA CYS A 162 -4.42 -3.44 -0.20
C CYS A 162 -4.99 -3.70 1.20
N HIS A 163 -5.60 -2.68 1.81
CA HIS A 163 -6.28 -2.83 3.10
C HIS A 163 -7.38 -3.89 3.03
N GLN A 164 -8.21 -3.84 1.98
CA GLN A 164 -9.27 -4.81 1.74
C GLN A 164 -8.70 -6.21 1.50
N CYS A 165 -7.64 -6.34 0.68
CA CYS A 165 -6.96 -7.60 0.42
C CYS A 165 -6.48 -8.26 1.72
N ILE A 166 -5.78 -7.51 2.57
CA ILE A 166 -5.25 -8.02 3.85
C ILE A 166 -6.40 -8.44 4.80
N VAL A 167 -7.49 -7.68 4.83
CA VAL A 167 -8.65 -8.01 5.67
C VAL A 167 -9.38 -9.27 5.17
N ASP A 168 -9.53 -9.42 3.85
CA ASP A 168 -10.25 -10.55 3.23
C ASP A 168 -9.42 -11.84 3.22
N ALA A 169 -8.11 -11.74 2.99
CA ALA A 169 -7.21 -12.88 2.87
C ALA A 169 -6.91 -13.59 4.21
N ASN A 170 -7.46 -13.07 5.31
CA ASN A 170 -7.52 -13.78 6.59
C ASN A 170 -6.17 -14.31 7.11
N CYS A 171 -5.11 -13.53 6.91
CA CYS A 171 -3.72 -13.87 7.25
C CYS A 171 -3.06 -14.99 6.42
N GLY A 172 -3.78 -15.60 5.47
CA GLY A 172 -3.22 -16.66 4.62
C GLY A 172 -2.09 -16.15 3.71
N ASP A 173 -2.06 -14.86 3.41
CA ASP A 173 -1.46 -14.37 2.17
C ASP A 173 -0.42 -13.26 2.30
N ILE A 174 -0.10 -12.79 3.51
CA ILE A 174 1.09 -11.92 3.70
C ILE A 174 2.38 -12.71 3.39
N VAL A 175 2.30 -14.05 3.35
CA VAL A 175 3.45 -14.93 3.09
C VAL A 175 3.39 -15.56 1.68
N ASP A 176 2.22 -15.61 1.04
CA ASP A 176 1.98 -16.26 -0.26
C ASP A 176 1.86 -15.25 -1.44
N GLU A 177 2.28 -14.00 -1.24
CA GLU A 177 2.41 -12.94 -2.25
C GLU A 177 1.09 -12.51 -2.95
N SER A 178 -0.08 -12.98 -2.52
CA SER A 178 -1.33 -12.70 -3.27
C SER A 178 -1.86 -11.28 -3.10
N CYS A 179 -1.43 -10.56 -2.06
CA CYS A 179 -1.67 -9.12 -1.94
C CYS A 179 -0.51 -8.27 -2.46
N ASP A 180 0.62 -8.85 -2.89
CA ASP A 180 1.81 -8.07 -3.29
C ASP A 180 1.53 -7.22 -4.53
N GLU A 181 0.76 -7.75 -5.49
CA GLU A 181 0.38 -7.00 -6.70
C GLU A 181 -0.57 -5.82 -6.39
N VAL A 182 -1.38 -5.93 -5.33
CA VAL A 182 -2.34 -4.90 -4.92
C VAL A 182 -1.71 -3.88 -3.96
N CYS A 183 -0.79 -4.34 -3.12
CA CYS A 183 -0.08 -3.57 -2.11
C CYS A 183 1.22 -2.94 -2.62
N GLY A 184 1.74 -3.41 -3.77
CA GLY A 184 3.00 -2.94 -4.35
C GLY A 184 4.24 -3.35 -3.54
N PHE A 185 4.23 -4.55 -2.94
CA PHE A 185 5.39 -5.09 -2.21
C PHE A 185 6.40 -5.79 -3.13
#